data_AF-A0A1E3W379-F1
#
_entry.id   AF-A0A1E3W379-F1
#
_cell.length_a   1.000
_cell.length_b   1.000
_cell.length_c   1.000
_cell.angle_alpha   90.00
_cell.angle_beta   90.00
_cell.angle_gamma   90.00
#
_symmetry.space_group_name_H-M   'P 1'
#
loop_
_entity.id
_entity.type
_entity.pdbx_description
1 polymer ?
#
loop_
_entity_poly.entity_id
_entity_poly.type
_entity_poly.pdbx_seq_one_letter_code
_entity_poly.pdbx_strand_id
1 'polypeptide(L)'
;MTTTTDLKDIGFRELQITADLLTAYCKSPPDFLGSGVHLMMNTHSGYVFLTDEDFNVAMMNGDRLEQFHSCPECGAEASPRTFRTDHAVNATLRTWPPDAIQHGAKPL
;
A
#
# COMPACT_ATOMS: atom_id res chain seq x y z
N MET A 1 13.16 -9.19 0.04
CA MET A 1 12.99 -7.75 0.23
C MET A 1 13.24 -7.45 1.69
N THR A 2 14.18 -6.57 2.01
CA THR A 2 14.53 -6.22 3.39
C THR A 2 13.83 -4.91 3.75
N THR A 3 13.11 -4.90 4.87
CA THR A 3 12.50 -3.70 5.45
C THR A 3 13.13 -3.38 6.79
N THR A 4 13.07 -2.11 7.19
CA THR A 4 13.45 -1.67 8.54
C THR A 4 12.36 -0.80 9.14
N THR A 5 12.26 -0.86 10.47
CA THR A 5 11.43 -0.01 11.32
C THR A 5 12.29 0.86 12.24
N ASP A 6 13.61 0.66 12.26
CA ASP A 6 14.52 1.47 13.09
C ASP A 6 14.81 2.79 12.39
N LEU A 7 14.42 3.90 13.03
CA LEU A 7 14.64 5.26 12.52
C LEU A 7 16.12 5.57 12.25
N LYS A 8 17.05 4.88 12.92
CA LYS A 8 18.49 5.06 12.70
C LYS A 8 18.94 4.60 11.31
N ASP A 9 18.21 3.64 10.73
CA ASP A 9 18.48 3.10 9.41
C ASP A 9 17.77 3.89 8.30
N ILE A 10 16.94 4.87 8.66
CA ILE A 10 16.16 5.69 7.73
C ILE A 10 16.92 6.99 7.43
N GLY A 11 17.18 7.24 6.15
CA GLY A 11 17.83 8.46 5.69
C GLY A 11 16.97 9.71 5.91
N PHE A 12 17.60 10.90 5.93
CA PHE A 12 16.88 12.17 6.15
C PHE A 12 15.76 12.43 5.13
N ARG A 13 15.96 12.02 3.87
CA ARG A 13 14.94 12.13 2.83
C ARG A 13 13.72 11.26 3.17
N GLU A 14 13.96 10.02 3.57
CA GLU A 14 12.92 9.06 3.92
C GLU A 14 12.23 9.43 5.25
N LEU A 15 12.93 10.10 6.16
CA LEU A 15 12.32 10.71 7.35
C LEU A 15 11.37 11.87 6.99
N GLN A 16 11.67 12.65 5.95
CA GLN A 16 10.77 13.69 5.47
C GLN A 16 9.48 13.06 4.89
N ILE A 17 9.62 12.00 4.09
CA ILE A 17 8.47 11.24 3.56
C ILE A 17 7.67 10.63 4.71
N THR A 18 8.35 10.11 5.74
CA THR A 18 7.72 9.62 6.97
C THR A 18 6.87 10.70 7.63
N ALA A 19 7.40 11.92 7.76
CA ALA A 19 6.66 13.04 8.37
C ALA A 19 5.40 13.40 7.57
N ASP A 20 5.50 13.43 6.25
CA ASP A 20 4.34 13.70 5.38
C ASP A 20 3.29 12.60 5.52
N LEU A 21 3.72 11.35 5.51
CA LEU A 21 2.86 10.17 5.64
C LEU A 21 2.14 10.14 6.99
N LEU A 22 2.83 10.43 8.09
CA LEU A 22 2.23 10.54 9.42
C LEU A 22 1.27 11.74 9.52
N THR A 23 1.61 12.85 8.87
CA THR A 23 0.73 14.02 8.78
C THR A 23 -0.57 13.68 8.05
N ALA A 24 -0.50 12.96 6.93
CA ALA A 24 -1.67 12.50 6.20
C ALA A 24 -2.51 11.51 7.03
N TYR A 25 -1.86 10.58 7.74
CA TYR A 25 -2.53 9.66 8.67
C TYR A 25 -3.30 10.42 9.76
N CYS A 26 -2.69 11.42 10.41
CA CYS A 26 -3.37 12.22 11.42
C CYS A 26 -4.58 13.00 10.88
N LYS A 27 -4.52 13.47 9.63
CA LYS A 27 -5.60 14.22 8.99
C LYS A 27 -6.79 13.34 8.62
N SER A 28 -6.50 12.15 8.09
CA SER A 28 -7.51 11.22 7.60
C SER A 28 -6.95 9.79 7.67
N PRO A 29 -7.06 9.12 8.83
CA PRO A 29 -6.66 7.73 8.96
C PRO A 29 -7.43 6.87 7.96
N PRO A 30 -6.76 6.02 7.16
CA PRO A 30 -7.44 5.13 6.24
C PRO A 30 -8.24 4.07 7.00
N ASP A 31 -9.42 3.74 6.49
CA ASP A 31 -10.32 2.72 7.04
C ASP A 31 -9.88 1.28 6.75
N PHE A 32 -9.02 1.09 5.74
CA PHE A 32 -8.48 -0.21 5.35
C PHE A 32 -7.28 -0.69 6.18
N LEU A 33 -6.73 0.16 7.07
CA LEU A 33 -5.71 -0.28 8.02
C LEU A 33 -6.37 -0.79 9.30
N GLY A 34 -6.00 -2.00 9.70
CA GLY A 34 -6.41 -2.65 10.93
C GLY A 34 -5.59 -2.24 12.15
N SER A 35 -5.39 -3.17 13.08
CA SER A 35 -4.58 -2.94 14.27
C SER A 35 -3.10 -3.15 14.00
N GLY A 36 -2.25 -2.66 14.90
CA GLY A 36 -0.80 -2.87 14.79
C GLY A 36 -0.18 -2.12 13.61
N VAL A 37 -0.60 -0.87 13.36
CA VAL A 37 -0.02 -0.05 12.30
C VAL A 37 1.43 0.30 12.61
N HIS A 38 2.33 -0.07 11.71
CA HIS A 38 3.76 0.15 11.78
C HIS A 38 4.26 0.95 10.58
N LEU A 39 5.20 1.86 10.82
CA LEU A 39 5.98 2.49 9.77
C LEU A 39 7.10 1.54 9.32
N MET A 40 7.24 1.33 8.02
CA MET A 40 8.32 0.55 7.43
C MET A 40 8.97 1.29 6.27
N MET A 41 10.27 1.05 6.08
CA MET A 41 11.01 1.47 4.90
C MET A 41 11.63 0.26 4.20
N ASN A 42 11.47 0.15 2.88
CA ASN A 42 12.23 -0.79 2.06
C ASN A 42 13.66 -0.27 1.87
N THR A 43 14.65 -0.98 2.40
CA THR A 43 16.05 -0.53 2.40
C THR A 43 16.70 -0.57 1.01
N HIS A 44 16.12 -1.29 0.04
CA HIS A 44 16.64 -1.34 -1.33
C HIS A 44 16.14 -0.19 -2.21
N SER A 45 14.92 0.31 -1.95
CA SER A 45 14.28 1.33 -2.79
C SER A 45 14.10 2.69 -2.10
N GLY A 46 14.19 2.73 -0.77
CA GLY A 46 13.89 3.93 0.03
C GLY A 46 12.39 4.26 0.11
N TYR A 47 11.51 3.33 -0.28
CA TYR A 47 10.07 3.53 -0.12
C TYR A 47 9.65 3.40 1.34
N VAL A 48 8.94 4.41 1.83
CA VAL A 48 8.35 4.45 3.18
C VAL A 48 6.84 4.25 3.06
N PHE A 49 6.29 3.40 3.93
CA PHE A 49 4.88 3.05 3.94
C PHE A 49 4.39 2.70 5.36
N LEU A 50 3.08 2.74 5.57
CA LEU A 50 2.46 2.11 6.74
C LEU A 50 2.02 0.70 6.36
N THR A 51 2.13 -0.22 7.30
CA THR A 51 1.51 -1.55 7.20
C THR A 51 0.83 -1.91 8.50
N ASP A 52 -0.23 -2.70 8.45
CA ASP A 52 -0.85 -3.31 9.63
C ASP A 52 -0.45 -4.79 9.79
N GLU A 53 -1.06 -5.47 10.75
CA GLU A 53 -0.87 -6.90 11.02
C GLU A 53 -1.37 -7.83 9.90
N ASP A 54 -2.31 -7.35 9.08
CA ASP A 54 -2.91 -8.08 7.96
C ASP A 54 -2.17 -7.82 6.63
N PHE A 55 -1.02 -7.14 6.68
CA PHE A 55 -0.20 -6.75 5.52
C PHE A 55 -0.90 -5.77 4.56
N ASN A 56 -1.91 -5.03 5.01
CA ASN A 56 -2.44 -3.90 4.24
C ASN A 56 -1.40 -2.79 4.23
N VAL A 57 -1.09 -2.27 3.04
CA VAL A 57 -0.07 -1.24 2.87
C VAL A 57 -0.71 0.08 2.51
N ALA A 58 -0.38 1.14 3.24
CA ALA A 58 -0.74 2.52 2.89
C ALA A 58 0.50 3.30 2.44
N MET A 59 0.40 3.94 1.27
CA MET A 59 1.46 4.77 0.69
C MET A 59 0.96 6.18 0.44
N MET A 60 1.88 7.14 0.42
CA MET A 60 1.56 8.50 0.02
C MET A 60 1.27 8.57 -1.49
N ASN A 61 0.12 9.11 -1.85
CA ASN A 61 -0.21 9.48 -3.24
C ASN A 61 -0.76 10.92 -3.27
N GLY A 62 0.08 11.87 -3.70
CA GLY A 62 -0.21 13.29 -3.58
C GLY A 62 -0.35 13.67 -2.11
N ASP A 63 -1.51 14.17 -1.72
CA ASP A 63 -1.79 14.66 -0.36
C ASP A 63 -2.53 13.65 0.55
N ARG A 64 -2.71 12.40 0.09
CA ARG A 64 -3.50 11.38 0.81
C ARG A 64 -2.82 10.02 0.85
N LEU A 65 -3.23 9.23 1.83
CA LEU A 65 -2.86 7.82 1.90
C LEU A 65 -3.77 7.00 0.98
N GLU A 66 -3.16 6.18 0.14
CA GLU A 66 -3.86 5.20 -0.68
C GLU A 66 -3.37 3.79 -0.37
N GLN A 67 -4.27 2.82 -0.46
CA GLN A 67 -3.90 1.41 -0.35
C GLN A 67 -2.99 1.03 -1.51
N PHE A 68 -1.96 0.24 -1.25
CA PHE A 68 -1.14 -0.35 -2.29
C PHE A 68 -1.60 -1.80 -2.51
N HIS A 69 -1.88 -2.16 -3.76
CA HIS A 69 -2.23 -3.53 -4.13
C HIS A 69 -1.11 -4.15 -4.96
N SER A 70 -0.71 -5.36 -4.55
CA SER A 70 0.15 -6.23 -5.35
C SER A 70 -0.60 -7.51 -5.69
N CYS A 71 -0.53 -7.89 -6.97
CA CYS A 71 -1.08 -9.12 -7.49
C CYS A 71 0.04 -10.15 -7.61
N PRO A 72 0.15 -11.13 -6.69
CA PRO A 72 1.24 -12.10 -6.73
C PRO A 72 1.17 -13.04 -7.93
N GLU A 73 -0.01 -13.28 -8.50
CA GLU A 73 -0.17 -14.16 -9.67
C GLU A 73 0.19 -13.47 -10.99
N CYS A 74 -0.08 -12.17 -11.10
CA CYS A 74 0.02 -11.43 -12.35
C CYS A 74 1.12 -10.36 -12.37
N GLY A 75 1.75 -10.09 -11.23
CA GLY A 75 2.83 -9.11 -11.10
C GLY A 75 2.37 -7.65 -11.20
N ALA A 76 1.05 -7.38 -11.19
CA ALA A 76 0.53 -6.02 -11.21
C ALA A 76 0.71 -5.35 -9.84
N GLU A 77 1.26 -4.14 -9.84
CA GLU A 77 1.47 -3.31 -8.66
C GLU A 77 0.90 -1.92 -8.94
N ALA A 78 -0.11 -1.49 -8.19
CA ALA A 78 -0.64 -0.14 -8.37
C ALA A 78 -1.48 0.33 -7.17
N SER A 79 -1.59 1.65 -7.04
CA SER A 79 -2.63 2.25 -6.22
C SER A 79 -4.00 2.10 -6.91
N PRO A 80 -5.13 2.08 -6.18
CA PRO A 80 -6.47 1.94 -6.75
C PRO A 80 -6.76 2.91 -7.90
N ARG A 81 -6.19 4.13 -7.82
CA ARG A 81 -6.35 5.17 -8.83
C ARG A 81 -5.70 4.81 -10.16
N THR A 82 -4.53 4.16 -10.14
CA THR A 82 -3.79 3.72 -11.34
C THR A 82 -4.25 2.34 -11.82
N PHE A 83 -4.72 1.49 -10.91
CA PHE A 83 -5.29 0.17 -11.25
C PHE A 83 -6.52 0.29 -12.18
N ARG A 84 -7.32 1.35 -12.00
CA ARG A 84 -8.48 1.65 -12.86
C ARG A 84 -8.11 2.10 -14.28
N THR A 85 -6.93 2.68 -14.49
CA THR A 85 -6.53 3.22 -15.81
C THR A 85 -5.75 2.22 -16.64
N ASP A 86 -4.96 1.33 -16.02
CA ASP A 86 -4.11 0.40 -16.78
C ASP A 86 -4.86 -0.89 -17.17
N HIS A 87 -5.96 -1.22 -16.51
CA HIS A 87 -6.85 -2.32 -16.92
C HIS A 87 -8.00 -1.91 -17.86
N ALA A 88 -8.11 -0.63 -18.22
CA ALA A 88 -9.11 -0.17 -19.19
C ALA A 88 -8.79 -0.56 -20.66
N VAL A 89 -7.64 -1.19 -20.94
CA VAL A 89 -7.27 -1.66 -22.28
C VAL A 89 -7.59 -3.14 -22.55
N ASN A 90 -8.23 -3.87 -21.62
CA ASN A 90 -8.75 -5.20 -21.97
C ASN A 90 -10.14 -5.42 -21.39
N ALA A 91 -11.11 -4.81 -22.05
CA ALA A 91 -12.53 -5.05 -21.89
C ALA A 91 -12.90 -6.47 -22.35
N THR A 92 -12.54 -7.48 -21.54
CA THR A 92 -13.10 -8.83 -21.54
C THR A 92 -12.42 -9.61 -20.42
N LEU A 93 -12.91 -9.47 -19.19
CA LEU A 93 -13.12 -10.52 -18.19
C LEU A 93 -13.47 -9.88 -16.83
N ARG A 94 -14.77 -9.60 -16.71
CA ARG A 94 -15.62 -9.74 -15.52
C ARG A 94 -15.13 -9.09 -14.21
N THR A 95 -15.80 -7.98 -13.89
CA THR A 95 -16.29 -7.62 -12.54
C THR A 95 -15.77 -8.50 -11.42
N TRP A 96 -14.72 -8.03 -10.75
CA TRP A 96 -14.39 -8.50 -9.42
C TRP A 96 -15.50 -8.02 -8.48
N PRO A 97 -16.25 -8.92 -7.84
CA PRO A 97 -17.33 -8.49 -6.96
C PRO A 97 -16.71 -7.95 -5.64
N PRO A 98 -17.35 -6.97 -4.99
CA PRO A 98 -16.78 -6.18 -3.88
C PRO A 98 -16.39 -7.00 -2.63
N ASP A 99 -16.73 -8.28 -2.60
CA ASP A 99 -16.58 -9.26 -1.53
C ASP A 99 -15.24 -10.02 -1.54
N ALA A 100 -14.42 -9.86 -2.57
CA ALA A 100 -13.14 -10.58 -2.65
C ALA A 100 -11.99 -10.01 -1.81
N ILE A 101 -12.24 -8.93 -1.06
CA ILE A 101 -11.26 -8.37 -0.12
C ILE A 101 -11.14 -9.23 1.15
N GLN A 102 -12.10 -10.12 1.46
CA GLN A 102 -12.18 -10.71 2.80
C GLN A 102 -11.81 -12.18 2.98
N HIS A 103 -11.68 -13.03 1.95
CA HIS A 103 -11.32 -14.42 2.21
C HIS A 103 -10.43 -15.00 1.11
N GLY A 104 -9.31 -15.59 1.52
CA GLY A 104 -8.34 -16.29 0.68
C GLY A 104 -8.96 -17.49 -0.03
N ALA A 105 -9.66 -17.22 -1.13
CA ALA A 105 -10.18 -18.24 -2.03
C ALA A 105 -9.14 -18.48 -3.14
N LYS A 106 -8.46 -19.62 -3.06
CA LYS A 106 -7.66 -20.18 -4.15
C LYS A 106 -8.54 -20.39 -5.40
N PRO A 107 -8.07 -20.08 -6.61
CA PRO A 107 -8.75 -20.52 -7.81
C PRO A 107 -8.53 -22.03 -8.03
N LEU A 108 -9.56 -22.68 -8.57
CA LEU A 108 -9.54 -24.06 -9.10
C LEU A 108 -8.76 -24.13 -10.42
#